data_AF-A0A9D4ISN8-F1
#
_entry.id   AF-A0A9D4ISN8-F1
#
_cell.length_a   1.000
_cell.length_b   1.000
_cell.length_c   1.000
_cell.angle_alpha   90.00
_cell.angle_beta   90.00
_cell.angle_gamma   90.00
#
_symmetry.space_group_name_H-M   'P 1'
#
loop_
_entity.id
_entity.type
_entity.pdbx_description
1 polymer ?
#
loop_
_entity_poly.entity_id
_entity_poly.type
_entity_poly.pdbx_seq_one_letter_code
_entity_poly.pdbx_strand_id
1 'polypeptide(L)'
;MVLVQKMTTKPATIITVKDLGQHFNDRLITLTAGSDEIILVFDTYKSDSLKQKTREKRRQGKDPVQYQIADDTSIKHIPMGRFLSHEKTKADLTVYLAEATLTYNANSPKLVITSAAGHTRSNRSMQFD
;
A
#
# COMPACT_ATOMS: atom_id res chain seq x y z
N MET A 1 -9.41 4.44 -16.40
CA MET A 1 -8.18 3.73 -16.82
C MET A 1 -7.78 2.77 -15.71
N VAL A 2 -7.45 1.51 -16.02
CA VAL A 2 -6.93 0.55 -15.02
C VAL A 2 -5.41 0.45 -15.22
N LEU A 3 -4.64 0.80 -14.19
CA LEU A 3 -3.18 0.73 -14.20
C LEU A 3 -2.73 -0.54 -13.47
N VAL A 4 -2.00 -1.41 -14.16
CA VAL A 4 -1.34 -2.57 -13.54
C VAL A 4 0.15 -2.29 -13.47
N GLN A 5 0.67 -2.13 -12.26
CA GLN A 5 2.11 -1.96 -12.03
C GLN A 5 2.61 -3.00 -11.01
N LYS A 6 3.80 -3.52 -11.27
CA LYS A 6 4.53 -4.40 -10.35
C LYS A 6 5.90 -3.79 -10.05
N MET A 7 6.26 -3.77 -8.77
CA MET A 7 7.65 -3.49 -8.40
C MET A 7 8.47 -4.76 -8.64
N THR A 8 9.28 -4.76 -9.71
CA THR A 8 10.16 -5.87 -10.08
C THR A 8 11.41 -5.93 -9.19
N THR A 9 12.01 -4.78 -8.92
CA THR A 9 13.16 -4.61 -8.02
C THR A 9 12.92 -3.43 -7.09
N LYS A 10 13.26 -3.61 -5.81
CA LYS A 10 13.20 -2.53 -4.81
C LYS A 10 14.39 -1.59 -5.04
N PRO A 11 14.19 -0.29 -5.36
CA PRO A 11 15.30 0.66 -5.48
C PRO A 11 16.16 0.70 -4.22
N ALA A 12 17.47 0.93 -4.39
CA ALA A 12 18.42 0.99 -3.27
C ALA A 12 18.15 2.17 -2.33
N THR A 13 17.46 3.20 -2.81
CA THR A 13 17.01 4.37 -2.04
C THR A 13 15.87 4.04 -1.07
N ILE A 14 15.16 2.91 -1.24
CA ILE A 14 14.12 2.47 -0.30
C ILE A 14 14.77 1.71 0.85
N ILE A 15 15.05 2.45 1.92
CA ILE A 15 15.72 1.95 3.14
C ILE A 15 14.68 1.68 4.22
N THR A 16 13.68 2.54 4.36
CA THR A 16 12.63 2.52 5.39
C THR A 16 11.24 2.39 4.79
N VAL A 17 10.24 2.12 5.64
CA VAL A 17 8.82 2.16 5.23
C VAL A 17 8.41 3.56 4.76
N LYS A 18 8.97 4.62 5.36
CA LYS A 18 8.74 5.99 4.89
C LYS A 18 9.22 6.20 3.45
N ASP A 19 10.42 5.72 3.13
CA ASP A 19 10.95 5.81 1.76
C ASP A 19 10.07 5.04 0.77
N LEU A 20 9.51 3.90 1.20
CA LEU A 20 8.57 3.13 0.40
C LEU A 20 7.27 3.91 0.15
N GLY A 21 6.72 4.56 1.18
CA GLY A 21 5.53 5.41 1.07
C GLY A 21 5.76 6.60 0.14
N GLN A 22 6.90 7.27 0.27
CA GLN A 22 7.30 8.37 -0.61
C GLN A 22 7.40 7.90 -2.07
N HIS A 23 8.16 6.84 -2.32
CA HIS A 23 8.32 6.30 -3.68
C HIS A 23 6.99 5.82 -4.28
N PHE A 24 6.12 5.22 -3.47
CA PHE A 24 4.78 4.83 -3.89
C PHE A 24 3.95 6.03 -4.35
N ASN A 25 3.93 7.11 -3.56
CA ASN A 25 3.18 8.32 -3.88
C ASN A 25 3.73 9.05 -5.11
N ASP A 26 5.05 9.23 -5.19
CA ASP A 26 5.69 9.86 -6.34
C ASP A 26 5.33 9.13 -7.63
N ARG A 27 5.32 7.79 -7.57
CA ARG A 27 4.94 6.96 -8.72
C ARG A 27 3.44 7.05 -9.02
N LEU A 28 2.58 7.01 -8.02
CA LEU A 28 1.13 7.13 -8.17
C LEU A 28 0.78 8.44 -8.90
N ILE A 29 1.29 9.57 -8.42
CA ILE A 29 1.03 10.89 -9.01
C ILE A 29 1.57 11.01 -10.43
N THR A 30 2.75 10.45 -10.69
CA THR A 30 3.29 10.41 -12.06
C THR A 30 2.35 9.66 -13.00
N LEU A 31 1.81 8.52 -12.57
CA LEU A 31 0.92 7.70 -13.39
C LEU A 31 -0.48 8.29 -13.58
N THR A 32 -0.93 9.11 -12.64
CA THR A 32 -2.25 9.74 -12.65
C THR A 32 -2.17 11.24 -12.93
N ALA A 33 -1.08 11.70 -13.57
CA ALA A 33 -0.83 13.12 -13.79
C ALA A 33 -1.99 13.82 -14.52
N GLY A 34 -2.60 13.15 -15.50
CA GLY A 34 -3.74 13.66 -16.26
C GLY A 34 -5.13 13.39 -15.65
N SER A 35 -5.22 12.89 -14.42
CA SER A 35 -6.51 12.55 -13.78
C SER A 35 -6.82 13.52 -12.65
N ASP A 36 -8.01 14.13 -12.64
CA ASP A 36 -8.43 15.04 -11.57
C ASP A 36 -8.82 14.30 -10.29
N GLU A 37 -9.18 13.02 -10.42
CA GLU A 37 -9.55 12.14 -9.33
C GLU A 37 -8.72 10.85 -9.34
N ILE A 38 -8.35 10.39 -8.13
CA ILE A 38 -7.67 9.13 -7.89
C ILE A 38 -8.45 8.34 -6.83
N ILE A 39 -9.00 7.19 -7.23
CA ILE A 39 -9.58 6.21 -6.31
C ILE A 39 -8.57 5.08 -6.10
N LEU A 40 -7.89 5.09 -4.96
CA LEU A 40 -6.91 4.08 -4.57
C LEU A 40 -7.56 3.02 -3.69
N VAL A 41 -7.76 1.82 -4.23
CA VAL A 41 -8.38 0.70 -3.52
C VAL A 41 -7.34 -0.38 -3.24
N PHE A 42 -7.13 -0.68 -1.96
CA PHE A 42 -6.34 -1.83 -1.53
C PHE A 42 -7.23 -3.07 -1.42
N ASP A 43 -6.75 -4.18 -1.98
CA ASP A 43 -7.45 -5.49 -1.89
C ASP A 43 -7.62 -5.89 -0.41
N THR A 44 -8.86 -6.14 -0.01
CA THR A 44 -9.18 -6.58 1.36
C THR A 44 -9.02 -8.09 1.47
N TYR A 45 -8.13 -8.55 2.36
CA TYR A 45 -8.01 -9.97 2.68
C TYR A 45 -9.20 -10.42 3.55
N LYS A 46 -10.12 -11.20 2.98
CA LYS A 46 -11.16 -11.91 3.74
C LYS A 46 -10.60 -13.25 4.24
N SER A 47 -10.85 -13.56 5.52
CA SER A 47 -10.37 -14.78 6.18
C SER A 47 -10.82 -16.06 5.45
N ASP A 48 -12.02 -16.03 4.88
CA ASP A 48 -12.61 -17.22 4.26
C ASP A 48 -12.26 -17.35 2.77
N SER A 49 -11.34 -16.51 2.27
CA SER A 49 -11.01 -16.49 0.85
C SER A 49 -10.19 -17.71 0.40
N LEU A 50 -10.38 -18.11 -0.85
CA LEU A 50 -9.54 -19.13 -1.52
C LEU A 50 -8.03 -18.79 -1.43
N LYS A 51 -7.70 -17.50 -1.34
CA LYS A 51 -6.33 -16.99 -1.18
C LYS A 51 -5.71 -17.41 0.16
N GLN A 52 -6.50 -17.52 1.23
CA GLN A 52 -6.05 -18.02 2.53
C GLN A 52 -5.87 -19.54 2.51
N LYS A 53 -6.85 -20.28 1.96
CA LYS A 53 -6.80 -21.76 1.89
C LYS A 53 -5.62 -22.32 1.09
N THR A 54 -5.07 -21.54 0.16
CA THR A 54 -3.92 -21.95 -0.67
C THR A 54 -2.58 -21.38 -0.19
N ARG A 55 -2.56 -20.68 0.95
CA ARG A 55 -1.44 -19.84 1.38
C ARG A 55 -0.30 -20.63 2.01
N GLU A 56 -0.61 -21.67 2.80
CA GLU A 56 0.39 -22.58 3.37
C GLU A 56 1.20 -23.26 2.27
N LYS A 57 0.54 -23.73 1.20
CA LYS A 57 1.22 -24.28 0.01
C LYS A 57 2.16 -23.28 -0.66
N ARG A 58 1.79 -21.99 -0.69
CA ARG A 58 2.66 -20.91 -1.24
C ARG A 58 3.81 -20.54 -0.33
N ARG A 59 3.68 -20.73 0.99
CA ARG A 59 4.73 -20.41 1.97
C ARG A 59 5.89 -21.41 1.96
N GLN A 60 5.74 -22.56 1.28
CA GLN A 60 6.79 -23.59 1.15
C GLN A 60 7.46 -23.95 2.50
N GLY A 61 6.67 -23.96 3.58
CA GLY A 61 7.16 -24.28 4.93
C GLY A 61 7.99 -23.18 5.63
N LYS A 62 8.08 -21.96 5.09
CA LYS A 62 8.70 -20.83 5.79
C LYS A 62 7.67 -20.06 6.61
N ASP A 63 7.95 -19.90 7.90
CA ASP A 63 7.12 -19.09 8.78
C ASP A 63 7.17 -17.61 8.36
N PRO A 64 5.99 -16.97 8.18
CA PRO A 64 5.94 -15.56 7.85
C PRO A 64 6.41 -14.72 9.04
N VAL A 65 7.33 -13.80 8.80
CA VAL A 65 7.77 -12.85 9.82
C VAL A 65 6.83 -11.64 9.79
N GLN A 66 6.19 -11.36 10.93
CA GLN A 66 5.47 -10.11 11.12
C GLN A 66 6.47 -8.97 11.34
N TYR A 67 6.45 -8.00 10.44
CA TYR A 67 7.12 -6.72 10.62
C TYR A 67 6.14 -5.68 11.14
N GLN A 68 6.62 -4.82 12.03
CA GLN A 68 5.95 -3.59 12.42
C GLN A 68 5.99 -2.60 11.24
N ILE A 69 4.94 -1.79 11.09
CA ILE A 69 4.86 -0.74 10.08
C ILE A 69 4.93 0.61 10.79
N ALA A 70 6.07 1.27 10.68
CA ALA A 70 6.32 2.63 11.17
C ALA A 70 7.37 3.29 10.26
N ASP A 71 7.38 4.63 10.21
CA ASP A 71 8.25 5.41 9.32
C ASP A 71 9.73 4.97 9.37
N ASP A 72 10.25 4.69 10.56
CA ASP A 72 11.64 4.32 10.85
C ASP A 72 11.95 2.83 10.68
N THR A 73 10.93 2.00 10.39
CA THR A 73 11.12 0.57 10.19
C THR A 73 12.03 0.34 8.98
N SER A 74 13.22 -0.22 9.26
CA SER A 74 14.20 -0.55 8.21
C SER A 74 13.78 -1.77 7.41
N ILE A 75 13.71 -1.59 6.09
CA ILE A 75 13.43 -2.63 5.09
C ILE A 75 14.56 -2.75 4.05
N LYS A 76 15.70 -2.10 4.29
CA LYS A 76 16.85 -2.02 3.37
C LYS A 76 17.27 -3.39 2.85
N HIS A 77 17.51 -4.33 3.76
CA HIS A 77 18.02 -5.67 3.47
C HIS A 77 16.92 -6.75 3.44
N ILE A 78 15.65 -6.35 3.46
CA ILE A 78 14.51 -7.27 3.47
C ILE A 78 13.97 -7.37 2.04
N PRO A 79 14.01 -8.57 1.41
CA PRO A 79 13.34 -8.77 0.13
C PRO A 79 11.83 -8.52 0.27
N MET A 80 11.24 -7.82 -0.71
CA MET A 80 9.81 -7.47 -0.65
C MET A 80 8.88 -8.68 -0.52
N GLY A 81 9.24 -9.82 -1.11
CA GLY A 81 8.49 -11.06 -0.94
C GLY A 81 8.47 -11.57 0.51
N ARG A 82 9.56 -11.35 1.26
CA ARG A 82 9.63 -11.67 2.69
C ARG A 82 8.89 -10.62 3.53
N PHE A 83 9.10 -9.34 3.25
CA PHE A 83 8.41 -8.25 3.95
C PHE A 83 6.89 -8.39 3.86
N LEU A 84 6.39 -8.74 2.68
CA LEU A 84 4.97 -8.95 2.41
C LEU A 84 4.52 -10.40 2.63
N SER A 85 5.24 -11.22 3.39
CA SER A 85 4.85 -12.62 3.61
C SER A 85 3.74 -12.76 4.66
N HIS A 86 3.74 -11.90 5.69
CA HIS A 86 2.81 -11.92 6.80
C HIS A 86 1.55 -11.08 6.53
N GLU A 87 0.41 -11.56 7.01
CA GLU A 87 -0.90 -10.94 6.73
C GLU A 87 -1.09 -9.63 7.47
N LYS A 88 -0.74 -9.62 8.76
CA LYS A 88 -0.81 -8.42 9.58
C LYS A 88 0.07 -7.30 9.02
N THR A 89 1.31 -7.62 8.62
CA THR A 89 2.22 -6.67 7.98
C THR A 89 1.65 -6.10 6.69
N LYS A 90 1.02 -6.93 5.84
CA LYS A 90 0.33 -6.44 4.65
C LYS A 90 -0.82 -5.51 5.00
N ALA A 91 -1.68 -5.92 5.92
CA ALA A 91 -2.85 -5.14 6.32
C ALA A 91 -2.42 -3.77 6.87
N ASP A 92 -1.47 -3.77 7.81
CA ASP A 92 -0.93 -2.56 8.41
C ASP A 92 -0.26 -1.67 7.36
N LEU A 93 0.47 -2.26 6.39
CA LEU A 93 1.07 -1.50 5.29
C LEU A 93 0.01 -0.85 4.39
N THR A 94 -1.11 -1.53 4.10
CA THR A 94 -2.17 -0.93 3.26
C THR A 94 -2.83 0.26 3.95
N VAL A 95 -3.04 0.19 5.27
CA VAL A 95 -3.54 1.31 6.06
C VAL A 95 -2.53 2.45 6.06
N TYR A 96 -1.27 2.16 6.35
CA TYR A 96 -0.18 3.14 6.32
C TYR A 96 -0.09 3.86 4.98
N LEU A 97 -0.08 3.11 3.85
CA LEU A 97 0.00 3.71 2.52
C LEU A 97 -1.24 4.55 2.20
N ALA A 98 -2.43 4.11 2.58
CA ALA A 98 -3.65 4.90 2.40
C ALA A 98 -3.57 6.25 3.12
N GLU A 99 -3.11 6.27 4.37
CA GLU A 99 -2.95 7.51 5.15
C GLU A 99 -1.81 8.38 4.62
N ALA A 100 -0.69 7.78 4.25
CA ALA A 100 0.45 8.47 3.65
C ALA A 100 0.05 9.13 2.32
N THR A 101 -0.74 8.46 1.49
CA THR A 101 -1.24 9.02 0.22
C THR A 101 -2.16 10.23 0.43
N LEU A 102 -3.04 10.18 1.44
CA LEU A 102 -3.89 11.32 1.78
C LEU A 102 -3.06 12.51 2.28
N THR A 103 -2.11 12.25 3.18
CA THR A 103 -1.20 13.28 3.73
C THR A 103 -0.36 13.92 2.63
N TYR A 104 0.22 13.12 1.74
CA TYR A 104 1.00 13.59 0.59
C TYR A 104 0.17 14.52 -0.31
N ASN A 105 -1.14 14.27 -0.42
CA ASN A 105 -2.05 15.02 -1.29
C ASN A 105 -2.95 16.01 -0.53
N ALA A 106 -2.62 16.38 0.71
CA ALA A 106 -3.48 17.24 1.53
C ALA A 106 -3.78 18.61 0.87
N ASN A 107 -2.79 19.17 0.16
CA ASN A 107 -2.92 20.45 -0.55
C ASN A 107 -3.04 20.27 -2.08
N SER A 108 -3.26 19.04 -2.55
CA SER A 108 -3.36 18.75 -3.98
C SER A 108 -4.71 19.22 -4.53
N PRO A 109 -4.75 19.82 -5.73
CA PRO A 109 -6.02 20.10 -6.41
C PRO A 109 -6.75 18.82 -6.85
N LYS A 110 -6.07 17.67 -6.88
CA LYS A 110 -6.67 16.36 -7.21
C LYS A 110 -7.49 15.81 -6.06
N LEU A 111 -8.66 15.25 -6.35
CA LEU A 111 -9.44 14.51 -5.36
C LEU A 111 -8.81 13.13 -5.19
N VAL A 112 -8.44 12.78 -3.97
CA VAL A 112 -7.87 11.47 -3.68
C VAL A 112 -8.73 10.77 -2.66
N ILE A 113 -9.23 9.60 -3.03
CA ILE A 113 -10.05 8.72 -2.19
C ILE A 113 -9.26 7.44 -1.99
N THR A 114 -9.10 7.02 -0.74
CA THR A 114 -8.43 5.76 -0.40
C THR A 114 -9.42 4.81 0.26
N SER A 115 -9.31 3.52 -0.06
CA SER A 115 -10.06 2.45 0.57
C SER A 115 -9.10 1.35 1.04
N ALA A 116 -8.96 1.21 2.35
CA ALA A 116 -8.09 0.22 2.99
C ALA A 116 -8.74 -0.34 4.25
N ALA A 117 -8.58 -1.65 4.49
CA ALA A 117 -9.11 -2.33 5.68
C ALA A 117 -10.60 -2.09 5.97
N GLY A 118 -11.43 -1.89 4.93
CA GLY A 118 -12.86 -1.61 5.10
C GLY A 118 -13.21 -0.16 5.43
N HIS A 119 -12.23 0.74 5.46
CA HIS A 119 -12.42 2.16 5.66
C HIS A 119 -12.17 2.92 4.37
N THR A 120 -13.06 3.89 4.08
CA THR A 120 -12.91 4.82 2.96
C THR A 120 -12.70 6.22 3.49
N ARG A 121 -11.71 6.93 2.94
CA ARG A 121 -11.34 8.30 3.34
C ARG A 121 -10.97 9.11 2.11
N SER A 122 -11.05 10.43 2.21
CA SER A 122 -10.67 11.37 1.16
C SER A 122 -9.71 12.43 1.69
N ASN A 123 -8.94 13.06 0.79
CA ASN A 123 -7.97 14.10 1.16
C ASN A 123 -8.64 15.45 1.49
N ARG A 124 -9.95 15.57 1.22
CA ARG A 124 -10.81 16.71 1.55
C ARG A 124 -12.22 16.22 1.89
N SER A 125 -13.01 17.05 2.55
CA SER A 125 -14.44 16.75 2.80
C SER A 125 -15.19 16.59 1.47
N MET A 126 -15.94 15.50 1.34
CA MET A 126 -16.87 15.30 0.22
C MET A 126 -18.21 15.94 0.59
N GLN A 127 -18.70 16.87 -0.22
CA GLN A 127 -20.04 17.40 -0.12
C GLN A 127 -20.93 16.63 -1.10
N PHE A 128 -22.09 16.18 -0.63
CA PHE A 128 -23.11 15.57 -1.46
C PHE A 128 -24.32 16.51 -1.38
N ASP A 129 -24.61 17.18 -2.50
CA ASP A 129 -25.80 18.03 -2.66
C ASP A 129 -27.03 17.19 -2.97
#